data_AF-A0A526QVW6-F1
#
_entry.id   AF-A0A526QVW6-F1
#
_cell.length_a   1.000
_cell.length_b   1.000
_cell.length_c   1.000
_cell.angle_alpha   90.00
_cell.angle_beta   90.00
_cell.angle_gamma   90.00
#
_symmetry.space_group_name_H-M   'P 1'
#
loop_
_entity.id
_entity.type
_entity.pdbx_description
1 polymer ?
#
loop_
_entity_poly.entity_id
_entity_poly.type
_entity_poly.pdbx_seq_one_letter_code
_entity_poly.pdbx_strand_id
1 'polypeptide(L)'
;RYLCATDPTYFGKLSPASVHTLSLQGGPMSAEEVAEFRRNSFHEEAVRVRIWDEGGKVANMKTRAFRDYAPLLERVVRKFAAERAS
;
A
#
# COMPACT_ATOMS: atom_id res chain seq x y z
N ARG A 1 -6.58 -6.91 2.05
CA ARG A 1 -7.70 -7.67 1.45
C ARG A 1 -7.33 -8.25 0.08
N TYR A 2 -7.05 -7.44 -0.95
CA TYR A 2 -6.71 -7.88 -2.32
C TYR A 2 -5.64 -8.98 -2.39
N LEU A 3 -4.43 -8.73 -1.86
CA LEU A 3 -3.33 -9.70 -1.93
C LEU A 3 -3.66 -11.03 -1.24
N CYS A 4 -4.46 -11.04 -0.17
CA CYS A 4 -4.92 -12.26 0.48
C CYS A 4 -5.94 -13.05 -0.36
N ALA A 5 -6.64 -12.38 -1.30
CA ALA A 5 -7.57 -13.02 -2.23
C ALA A 5 -6.86 -13.54 -3.48
N THR A 6 -5.80 -12.88 -3.93
CA THR A 6 -5.14 -13.18 -5.22
C THR A 6 -3.81 -13.92 -5.11
N ASP A 7 -3.16 -13.91 -3.94
CA ASP A 7 -1.93 -14.65 -3.67
C ASP A 7 -2.14 -15.53 -2.41
N PRO A 8 -2.31 -16.86 -2.59
CA PRO A 8 -2.51 -17.79 -1.48
C PRO A 8 -1.38 -17.76 -0.43
N THR A 9 -0.18 -17.32 -0.81
CA THR A 9 0.97 -17.25 0.10
C THR A 9 0.99 -15.97 0.94
N TYR A 10 0.21 -14.95 0.57
CA TYR A 10 0.32 -13.63 1.18
C TYR A 10 -0.23 -13.57 2.61
N PHE A 11 -1.25 -14.37 2.92
CA PHE A 11 -1.83 -14.39 4.27
C PHE A 11 -0.78 -14.74 5.33
N GLY A 12 0.13 -15.67 5.04
CA GLY A 12 1.22 -16.05 5.94
C GLY A 12 2.31 -14.99 6.12
N LYS A 13 2.30 -13.91 5.33
CA LYS A 13 3.25 -12.79 5.42
C LYS A 13 2.73 -11.66 6.32
N LEU A 14 1.46 -11.72 6.74
CA LEU A 14 0.85 -10.67 7.56
C LEU A 14 1.36 -10.74 9.01
N SER A 15 1.63 -9.57 9.60
CA SER A 15 1.84 -9.48 11.04
C SER A 15 0.55 -9.80 11.80
N PRO A 16 0.62 -10.22 13.09
CA PRO A 16 -0.58 -10.53 13.88
C PRO A 16 -1.59 -9.38 13.94
N ALA A 17 -1.11 -8.14 14.06
CA ALA A 17 -1.94 -6.95 14.01
C ALA A 17 -2.66 -6.81 12.65
N SER A 18 -1.97 -7.09 11.54
CA SER A 18 -2.56 -7.02 10.21
C SER A 18 -3.59 -8.12 9.95
N VAL A 19 -3.38 -9.34 10.47
CA VAL A 19 -4.41 -10.40 10.46
C VAL A 19 -5.66 -9.96 11.21
N HIS A 20 -5.49 -9.37 12.40
CA HIS A 20 -6.62 -8.87 13.19
C HIS A 20 -7.40 -7.77 12.45
N THR A 21 -6.70 -6.77 11.91
CA THR A 21 -7.38 -5.70 11.17
C THR A 21 -8.05 -6.20 9.88
N LEU A 22 -7.50 -7.24 9.24
CA LEU A 22 -8.08 -7.83 8.04
C LEU A 22 -9.47 -8.42 8.31
N SER A 23 -9.67 -9.09 9.45
CA SER A 23 -11.00 -9.63 9.79
C SER A 23 -12.02 -8.52 10.02
N LEU A 24 -11.62 -7.44 10.70
CA LEU A 24 -12.46 -6.26 10.92
C LEU A 24 -12.79 -5.51 9.62
N GLN A 25 -11.93 -5.61 8.60
CA GLN A 25 -12.13 -5.01 7.28
C GLN A 25 -12.96 -5.89 6.32
N GLY A 26 -13.49 -7.03 6.78
CA GLY A 26 -14.30 -7.92 5.95
C GLY A 26 -13.51 -9.02 5.22
N GLY A 27 -12.27 -9.32 5.63
CA GLY A 27 -11.50 -10.45 5.12
C GLY A 27 -10.93 -10.24 3.71
N PRO A 28 -10.44 -11.33 3.05
CA PRO A 28 -10.05 -11.28 1.63
C PRO A 28 -11.19 -10.74 0.75
N MET A 29 -10.83 -10.10 -0.36
CA MET A 29 -11.81 -9.60 -1.33
C MET A 29 -12.51 -10.75 -2.06
N SER A 30 -13.79 -10.56 -2.44
CA SER A 30 -14.49 -11.43 -3.39
C SER A 30 -13.93 -11.28 -4.81
N ALA A 31 -14.38 -12.15 -5.74
CA ALA A 31 -13.99 -12.05 -7.14
C ALA A 31 -14.44 -10.73 -7.79
N GLU A 32 -15.63 -10.25 -7.42
CA GLU A 32 -16.19 -8.98 -7.89
C GLU A 32 -15.40 -7.79 -7.35
N GLU A 33 -15.08 -7.78 -6.05
CA GLU A 33 -14.24 -6.74 -5.43
C GLU A 33 -12.83 -6.72 -6.04
N VAL A 34 -12.26 -7.89 -6.36
CA VAL A 34 -10.97 -8.00 -7.06
C VAL A 34 -11.05 -7.38 -8.46
N ALA A 35 -12.12 -7.68 -9.21
CA ALA A 35 -12.33 -7.13 -10.54
C ALA A 35 -12.51 -5.60 -10.48
N GLU A 36 -13.27 -5.10 -9.50
CA GLU A 36 -13.44 -3.66 -9.27
C GLU A 36 -12.12 -2.99 -8.89
N PHE A 37 -11.35 -3.56 -7.97
CA PHE A 37 -10.06 -3.02 -7.55
C PHE A 37 -9.08 -2.88 -8.73
N ARG A 38 -9.05 -3.86 -9.63
CA ARG A 38 -8.20 -3.84 -10.84
C ARG A 38 -8.59 -2.76 -11.86
N ARG A 39 -9.81 -2.20 -11.79
CA ARG A 39 -10.22 -1.08 -12.65
C ARG A 39 -9.55 0.23 -12.26
N ASN A 40 -8.96 0.33 -11.06
CA ASN A 40 -8.17 1.50 -10.70
C ASN A 40 -6.85 1.49 -11.50
N SER A 41 -6.59 2.55 -12.26
CA SER A 41 -5.36 2.71 -13.04
C SER A 41 -4.09 2.66 -12.20
N PHE A 42 -4.19 2.88 -10.88
CA PHE A 42 -3.08 2.82 -9.92
C PHE A 42 -3.11 1.57 -9.02
N HIS A 43 -3.83 0.50 -9.41
CA HIS A 43 -3.95 -0.69 -8.56
C HIS A 43 -2.59 -1.38 -8.32
N GLU A 44 -1.68 -1.38 -9.30
CA GLU A 44 -0.35 -1.95 -9.15
C GLU A 44 0.50 -1.16 -8.15
N GLU A 45 0.47 0.18 -8.22
CA GLU A 45 1.10 1.08 -7.25
C GLU A 45 0.57 0.82 -5.84
N ALA A 46 -0.75 0.71 -5.69
CA ALA A 46 -1.39 0.44 -4.41
C ALA A 46 -0.94 -0.93 -3.84
N VAL A 47 -0.81 -1.95 -4.69
CA VAL A 47 -0.26 -3.25 -4.32
C VAL A 47 1.20 -3.13 -3.86
N ARG A 48 2.05 -2.38 -4.59
CA ARG A 48 3.46 -2.17 -4.20
C ARG A 48 3.58 -1.49 -2.84
N VAL A 49 2.79 -0.43 -2.61
CA VAL A 49 2.76 0.26 -1.31
C VAL A 49 2.32 -0.69 -0.20
N ARG A 50 1.34 -1.57 -0.43
CA ARG A 50 0.91 -2.54 0.58
C ARG A 50 1.98 -3.57 0.92
N ILE A 51 2.78 -4.00 -0.05
CA ILE A 51 3.90 -4.91 0.19
C ILE A 51 4.96 -4.21 1.05
N TRP A 52 5.27 -2.94 0.77
CA TRP A 52 6.21 -2.16 1.59
C TRP A 52 5.71 -1.91 3.00
N ASP A 53 4.41 -1.64 3.16
CA ASP A 53 3.76 -1.48 4.47
C ASP A 53 3.91 -2.73 5.34
N GLU A 54 3.71 -3.93 4.76
CA GLU A 54 3.91 -5.18 5.50
C GLU A 54 5.39 -5.42 5.84
N GLY A 55 6.30 -5.11 4.91
CA GLY A 55 7.75 -5.24 5.10
C GLY A 55 8.38 -4.19 6.02
N GLY A 56 7.72 -3.06 6.25
CA GLY A 56 8.23 -1.92 7.03
C GLY A 56 8.26 -2.12 8.55
N LYS A 57 8.00 -3.34 9.03
CA LYS A 57 7.85 -3.67 10.46
C LYS A 57 9.11 -4.27 11.10
N VAL A 58 10.27 -4.11 10.46
CA VAL A 58 11.55 -4.62 10.96
C VAL A 58 12.09 -3.68 12.05
N ALA A 59 12.08 -4.15 13.29
CA ALA A 59 12.63 -3.41 14.42
C ALA A 59 14.12 -3.10 14.21
N ASN A 60 14.54 -1.90 14.61
CA ASN A 60 15.93 -1.41 14.53
C ASN A 60 16.52 -1.32 13.10
N MET A 61 15.69 -1.41 12.06
CA MET A 61 16.14 -1.16 10.69
C MET A 61 16.58 0.29 10.54
N LYS A 62 17.84 0.50 10.14
CA LYS A 62 18.34 1.84 9.83
C LYS A 62 17.71 2.33 8.53
N THR A 63 17.05 3.47 8.59
CA THR A 63 16.43 4.13 7.44
C THR A 63 16.91 5.59 7.37
N ARG A 64 16.69 6.22 6.21
CA ARG A 64 16.91 7.66 6.05
C ARG A 64 15.98 8.44 6.98
N ALA A 65 16.42 9.62 7.41
CA ALA A 65 15.56 10.51 8.19
C ALA A 65 14.45 11.08 7.31
N PHE A 66 13.32 11.47 7.92
CA PHE A 66 12.22 12.09 7.18
C PHE A 66 12.66 13.29 6.33
N ARG A 67 13.58 14.12 6.86
CA ARG A 67 14.11 15.32 6.18
C ARG A 67 14.81 14.99 4.85
N ASP A 68 15.38 13.80 4.72
CA ASP A 68 16.06 13.36 3.49
C ASP A 68 15.05 13.16 2.33
N TYR A 69 13.76 12.99 2.64
CA TYR A 69 12.69 12.85 1.66
C TYR A 69 11.99 14.18 1.32
N ALA A 70 12.27 15.27 2.04
CA ALA A 70 11.59 16.56 1.83
C ALA A 70 11.71 17.08 0.37
N PRO A 71 12.89 17.04 -0.30
CA PRO A 71 12.99 17.47 -1.70
C PRO A 71 12.12 16.64 -2.66
N LEU A 72 11.97 15.34 -2.39
CA LEU A 72 11.10 14.46 -3.17
C LEU A 72 9.62 14.87 -2.98
N LEU A 73 9.19 15.07 -1.74
CA LEU A 73 7.82 15.47 -1.42
C LEU A 73 7.47 16.83 -2.02
N GLU A 74 8.37 17.80 -1.95
CA GLU A 74 8.20 19.11 -2.57
C GLU A 74 7.98 19.01 -4.08
N ARG A 75 8.73 18.15 -4.77
CA ARG A 75 8.55 17.93 -6.22
C ARG A 75 7.17 17.38 -6.55
N VAL A 76 6.66 16.45 -5.74
CA VAL A 76 5.30 15.89 -5.92
C VAL A 76 4.25 16.98 -5.73
N VAL A 77 4.35 17.77 -4.67
CA VAL A 77 3.42 18.87 -4.38
C VAL A 77 3.43 19.91 -5.49
N ARG A 78 4.61 20.34 -5.95
CA ARG A 78 4.75 21.34 -7.03
C ARG A 78 4.16 20.83 -8.34
N LYS A 79 4.43 19.57 -8.71
CA LYS A 79 3.86 18.96 -9.91
C LYS A 79 2.33 18.97 -9.87
N PHE A 80 1.74 18.53 -8.76
CA PHE A 80 0.29 18.54 -8.60
C PHE A 80 -0.31 19.95 -8.65
N ALA A 81 0.33 20.93 -8.02
CA ALA A 81 -0.12 22.32 -8.07
C ALA A 81 -0.09 22.91 -9.49
N ALA A 82 0.95 22.62 -10.27
CA ALA A 82 1.06 23.06 -11.66
C ALA A 82 -0.01 22.45 -12.58
N GLU A 83 -0.30 21.15 -12.42
CA GLU A 83 -1.35 20.44 -13.16
C GLU A 83 -2.76 20.97 -12.86
N ARG A 84 -2.97 21.58 -11.68
CA ARG A 84 -4.26 22.17 -11.26
C ARG A 84 -4.44 23.63 -11.66
N ALA A 85 -3.35 24.32 -12.01
CA ALA A 85 -3.36 25.72 -12.44
C ALA A 85 -3.44 25.88 -13.96
N SER A 86 -3.38 24.78 -14.71
CA SER A 86 -3.55 24.69 -16.17
C SER A 86 -4.96 24.19 -16.51
#